data_AF-A0A818MFP6-F1
#
_entry.id   AF-A0A818MFP6-F1
#
_cell.length_a   1.000
_cell.length_b   1.000
_cell.length_c   1.000
_cell.angle_alpha   90.00
_cell.angle_beta   90.00
_cell.angle_gamma   90.00
#
_symmetry.space_group_name_H-M   'P 1'
#
loop_
_entity.id
_entity.type
_entity.pdbx_description
1 polymer ?
#
loop_
_entity_poly.entity_id
_entity_poly.type
_entity_poly.pdbx_seq_one_letter_code
_entity_poly.pdbx_strand_id
1 'polypeptide(L)'
;MIILNWTFPIIIACSFLISPIGFQYESESHLCALTSKVFHTSFTLMVVAFVIPVNIIIVLYALILKHTTHTNRVQPSTITRKNNKRNLKVYRNILMLLGIVLIGGTPYLLCILINKFSTTPWPLYSISILFIMLSAVVESITIFLTNKDVKRIFYAKLSIYQTEEMQTFTITQIPTITINA
;
A
#
# COMPACT_ATOMS: atom_id res chain seq x y z
N MET A 1 -8.74 -16.76 -0.48
CA MET A 1 -7.83 -15.90 0.31
C MET A 1 -8.12 -14.41 0.18
N ILE A 2 -8.40 -13.87 -1.02
CA ILE A 2 -8.66 -12.43 -1.19
C ILE A 2 -9.83 -11.96 -0.31
N ILE A 3 -10.98 -12.62 -0.36
CA ILE A 3 -12.15 -12.27 0.46
C ILE A 3 -11.79 -12.19 1.95
N LEU A 4 -11.10 -13.20 2.49
CA LEU A 4 -10.65 -13.21 3.89
C LEU A 4 -9.75 -12.01 4.22
N ASN A 5 -8.81 -11.68 3.33
CA ASN A 5 -7.91 -10.55 3.47
C ASN A 5 -8.64 -9.19 3.49
N TRP A 6 -9.79 -9.09 2.83
CA TRP A 6 -10.63 -7.88 2.88
C TRP A 6 -11.56 -7.86 4.09
N THR A 7 -12.12 -9.01 4.47
CA THR A 7 -13.04 -9.09 5.61
C THR A 7 -12.35 -8.79 6.94
N PHE A 8 -11.09 -9.21 7.11
CA PHE A 8 -10.39 -9.07 8.38
C PHE A 8 -10.12 -7.60 8.78
N PRO A 9 -9.57 -6.73 7.90
CA PRO A 9 -9.46 -5.29 8.17
C PRO A 9 -10.81 -4.61 8.43
N ILE A 10 -11.87 -5.01 7.69
CA ILE A 10 -13.21 -4.46 7.89
C ILE A 10 -13.73 -4.79 9.28
N ILE A 11 -13.63 -6.05 9.71
CA ILE A 11 -14.06 -6.48 11.05
C ILE A 11 -13.29 -5.72 12.13
N ILE A 12 -11.98 -5.56 11.96
CA ILE A 12 -11.15 -4.78 12.88
C ILE A 12 -11.62 -3.31 12.92
N ALA A 13 -11.78 -2.67 11.76
CA ALA A 13 -12.23 -1.28 11.67
C ALA A 13 -13.62 -1.08 12.31
N CYS A 14 -14.58 -1.97 12.01
CA CYS A 14 -15.91 -1.94 12.63
C CYS A 14 -15.84 -2.12 14.14
N SER A 15 -14.99 -3.01 14.65
CA SER A 15 -14.80 -3.21 16.08
C SER A 15 -14.29 -1.95 16.77
N PHE A 16 -13.39 -1.20 16.11
CA PHE A 16 -12.91 0.09 16.62
C PHE A 16 -13.95 1.21 16.52
N LEU A 17 -14.79 1.23 15.49
CA LEU A 17 -15.86 2.22 15.33
C LEU A 17 -16.94 2.11 16.42
N ILE A 18 -17.22 0.89 16.89
CA ILE A 18 -18.21 0.65 17.94
C ILE A 18 -17.65 1.01 19.32
N SER A 19 -16.32 1.01 19.49
CA SER A 19 -15.71 1.30 20.79
C SER A 19 -15.72 2.81 21.07
N PRO A 20 -16.41 3.30 22.13
CA PRO A 20 -16.42 4.72 22.52
C PRO A 20 -15.03 5.20 22.99
N ILE A 21 -14.09 4.27 23.20
CA ILE A 21 -12.70 4.55 23.55
C ILE A 21 -11.86 4.78 22.28
N GLY A 22 -12.31 4.31 21.11
CA GLY A 22 -11.53 4.37 19.87
C GLY A 22 -11.52 5.76 19.23
N PHE A 23 -12.69 6.39 19.12
CA PHE A 23 -12.87 7.68 18.47
C PHE A 23 -13.24 8.74 19.50
N GLN A 24 -12.39 9.76 19.63
CA GLN A 24 -12.65 10.89 20.50
C GLN A 24 -12.56 12.17 19.69
N TYR A 25 -13.46 13.11 20.00
CA TYR A 25 -13.37 14.44 19.46
C TYR A 25 -12.15 15.13 20.06
N GLU A 26 -11.21 15.52 19.21
CA GLU A 26 -10.02 16.24 19.63
C GLU A 26 -10.26 17.74 19.45
N SER A 27 -10.38 18.45 20.58
CA SER A 27 -10.71 19.88 20.59
C SER A 27 -9.66 20.75 19.90
N GLU A 28 -8.40 20.32 19.84
CA GLU A 28 -7.30 21.08 19.23
C GLU A 28 -7.35 21.06 17.70
N SER A 29 -7.78 19.94 17.12
CA SER A 29 -7.87 19.75 15.67
C SER A 29 -9.29 19.93 15.13
N HIS A 30 -10.29 20.00 16.01
CA HIS A 30 -11.72 19.93 15.69
C HIS A 30 -12.10 18.70 14.85
N LEU A 31 -11.32 17.63 14.95
CA LEU A 31 -11.53 16.39 14.21
C LEU A 31 -11.91 15.24 15.14
N CYS A 32 -12.75 14.34 14.65
CA CYS A 32 -12.97 13.05 15.28
C CYS A 32 -11.85 12.12 14.80
N ALA A 33 -10.80 12.00 15.60
CA ALA A 33 -9.65 11.18 15.29
C ALA A 33 -9.65 9.91 16.15
N LEU A 34 -9.01 8.85 15.63
CA LEU A 34 -8.66 7.71 16.46
C LEU A 34 -7.77 8.24 17.60
N THR A 35 -8.19 8.07 18.84
CA THR A 35 -7.54 8.73 19.97
C THR A 35 -6.09 8.27 20.09
N SER A 36 -5.16 9.18 19.80
CA SER A 36 -3.73 9.03 20.08
C SER A 36 -3.44 9.18 21.57
N LYS A 37 -4.41 9.69 22.34
CA LYS A 37 -4.31 9.95 23.78
C LYS A 37 -4.37 8.65 24.60
N VAL A 38 -5.07 7.63 24.12
CA VAL A 38 -5.14 6.32 24.78
C VAL A 38 -4.03 5.41 24.24
N PHE A 39 -2.86 5.48 24.88
CA PHE A 39 -1.66 4.74 24.48
C PHE A 39 -1.92 3.27 24.15
N HIS A 40 -2.68 2.55 25.00
CA HIS A 40 -2.96 1.12 24.81
C HIS A 40 -3.69 0.83 23.49
N THR A 41 -4.67 1.65 23.13
CA THR A 41 -5.46 1.48 21.90
C THR A 41 -4.61 1.75 20.68
N SER A 42 -3.90 2.88 20.64
CA SER A 42 -3.04 3.25 19.51
C SER A 42 -1.87 2.27 19.33
N PHE A 43 -1.26 1.84 20.44
CA PHE A 43 -0.17 0.86 20.42
C PHE A 43 -0.65 -0.51 19.92
N THR A 44 -1.80 -1.00 20.40
CA THR A 44 -2.36 -2.28 19.95
C THR A 44 -2.68 -2.25 18.46
N LEU A 45 -3.29 -1.17 17.97
CA LEU A 45 -3.54 -0.98 16.55
C LEU A 45 -2.24 -1.00 15.75
N MET A 46 -1.22 -0.27 16.20
CA MET A 46 0.07 -0.20 15.51
C MET A 46 0.77 -1.57 15.48
N VAL A 47 0.70 -2.34 16.56
CA VAL A 47 1.27 -3.68 16.61
C VAL A 47 0.57 -4.61 15.61
N VAL A 48 -0.78 -4.61 15.59
CA VAL A 48 -1.57 -5.49 14.74
C VAL A 48 -1.49 -5.09 13.27
N ALA A 49 -1.54 -3.79 12.95
CA ALA A 49 -1.59 -3.29 11.58
C ALA A 49 -0.21 -3.13 10.93
N PHE A 50 0.85 -2.92 11.72
CA PHE A 50 2.18 -2.64 11.18
C PHE A 50 3.24 -3.64 11.65
N VAL A 51 3.46 -3.77 12.96
CA VAL A 51 4.58 -4.57 13.49
C VAL A 51 4.45 -6.05 13.11
N ILE A 52 3.29 -6.66 13.35
CA ILE A 52 3.06 -8.08 13.05
C ILE A 52 3.18 -8.36 11.54
N PRO A 53 2.47 -7.65 10.64
CA PRO A 53 2.58 -7.88 9.20
C PRO A 53 4.01 -7.72 8.66
N VAL A 54 4.71 -6.65 9.08
CA VAL A 54 6.10 -6.40 8.68
C VAL A 54 7.02 -7.54 9.12
N ASN A 55 6.90 -8.00 10.37
CA ASN A 55 7.72 -9.10 10.87
C ASN A 55 7.42 -10.43 10.16
N ILE A 56 6.14 -10.74 9.91
CA ILE A 56 5.74 -11.93 9.14
C ILE A 56 6.37 -11.90 7.74
N ILE A 57 6.31 -10.75 7.06
CA ILE A 57 6.94 -10.55 5.76
C ILE A 57 8.45 -10.80 5.85
N ILE A 58 9.15 -10.14 6.78
CA ILE A 58 10.60 -10.30 6.96
C ILE A 58 10.98 -11.76 7.17
N VAL A 59 10.31 -12.47 8.09
CA VAL A 59 10.58 -13.88 8.39
C VAL A 59 10.31 -14.77 7.19
N LEU A 60 9.17 -14.59 6.52
CA LEU A 60 8.81 -15.35 5.33
C LEU A 60 9.87 -15.20 4.24
N TYR A 61 10.32 -13.98 3.97
CA TYR A 61 11.33 -13.73 2.95
C TYR A 61 12.72 -14.23 3.36
N ALA A 62 13.09 -14.12 4.64
CA ALA A 62 14.33 -14.72 5.15
C ALA A 62 14.34 -16.25 4.95
N LEU A 63 13.21 -16.92 5.19
CA LEU A 63 13.06 -18.36 4.94
C LEU A 63 13.17 -18.70 3.45
N ILE A 64 12.50 -17.95 2.58
CA ILE A 64 12.55 -18.14 1.12
C ILE A 64 13.98 -17.96 0.61
N LEU A 65 14.71 -16.93 1.07
CA LEU A 65 16.10 -16.69 0.71
C LEU A 65 16.98 -17.84 1.16
N LYS A 66 16.90 -18.24 2.44
CA LYS A 66 17.69 -19.35 2.98
C LYS A 66 17.49 -20.62 2.17
N HIS A 67 16.24 -20.96 1.84
CA HIS A 67 15.94 -22.13 1.04
C HIS A 67 16.46 -22.01 -0.40
N THR A 68 16.29 -20.85 -1.04
CA THR A 68 16.75 -20.61 -2.41
C THR A 68 18.28 -20.62 -2.52
N THR A 69 19.00 -20.06 -1.55
CA THR A 69 20.46 -20.09 -1.50
C THR A 69 20.99 -21.51 -1.30
N HIS A 70 20.36 -22.28 -0.40
CA HIS A 70 20.75 -23.66 -0.16
C HIS A 70 20.57 -24.53 -1.40
N THR A 71 19.40 -24.48 -2.05
CA THR A 71 19.10 -25.28 -3.24
C THR A 71 20.02 -24.94 -4.42
N ASN A 72 20.34 -23.66 -4.63
CA ASN A 72 21.28 -23.25 -5.69
C ASN A 72 22.70 -23.75 -5.46
N ARG A 73 23.13 -23.96 -4.20
CA ARG A 73 24.46 -24.48 -3.88
C ARG A 73 24.59 -25.98 -4.18
N VAL A 74 23.49 -26.73 -4.05
CA VAL A 74 23.49 -28.20 -4.17
C VAL A 74 23.27 -28.67 -5.61
N GLN A 75 22.44 -27.99 -6.41
CA GLN A 75 22.19 -28.37 -7.82
C GLN A 75 22.05 -27.16 -8.75
N PRO A 76 23.14 -26.73 -9.42
CA PRO A 76 23.09 -25.65 -10.40
C PRO A 76 22.56 -26.16 -11.75
N SER A 77 21.26 -26.46 -11.83
CA SER A 77 20.63 -26.73 -13.14
C SER A 77 20.34 -25.43 -13.89
N THR A 78 20.44 -25.45 -15.23
CA THR A 78 20.13 -24.31 -16.10
C THR A 78 18.67 -23.83 -15.96
N ILE A 79 17.74 -24.74 -15.67
CA ILE A 79 16.33 -24.44 -15.39
C ILE A 79 16.19 -23.68 -14.06
N THR A 80 16.93 -24.11 -13.02
CA THR A 80 16.99 -23.42 -11.72
C THR A 80 17.47 -21.96 -11.89
N ARG A 81 18.44 -21.72 -12.78
CA ARG A 81 18.99 -20.37 -13.04
C ARG A 81 17.97 -19.40 -13.65
N LYS A 82 17.09 -19.85 -14.56
CA LYS A 82 16.05 -19.00 -15.16
C LYS A 82 14.96 -18.63 -14.14
N ASN A 83 14.51 -19.59 -13.35
CA ASN A 83 13.53 -19.36 -12.27
C ASN A 83 14.09 -18.43 -11.19
N ASN A 84 15.38 -18.58 -10.85
CA ASN A 84 16.04 -17.73 -9.86
C ASN A 84 16.05 -16.25 -10.28
N LYS A 85 16.29 -15.93 -11.56
CA LYS A 85 16.24 -14.54 -12.06
C LYS A 85 14.84 -13.91 -11.91
N ARG A 86 13.78 -14.67 -12.17
CA ARG A 86 12.39 -14.21 -11.97
C ARG A 86 12.11 -13.97 -10.49
N ASN A 87 12.50 -14.91 -9.64
CA ASN A 87 12.32 -14.82 -8.18
C ASN A 87 13.07 -13.64 -7.58
N LEU A 88 14.30 -13.37 -8.05
CA LEU A 88 15.10 -12.23 -7.60
C LEU A 88 14.44 -10.88 -7.93
N LYS A 89 13.76 -10.78 -9.08
CA LYS A 89 12.99 -9.58 -9.42
C LYS A 89 11.81 -9.38 -8.48
N VAL A 90 11.06 -10.45 -8.21
CA VAL A 90 9.93 -10.42 -7.27
C VAL A 90 10.42 -10.03 -5.88
N TYR A 91 11.50 -10.65 -5.41
CA TYR A 91 12.14 -10.32 -4.13
C TYR A 91 12.53 -8.85 -4.01
N ARG A 92 13.21 -8.31 -5.04
CA ARG A 92 13.58 -6.88 -5.08
C ARG A 92 12.35 -5.98 -4.98
N ASN A 93 11.26 -6.32 -5.68
CA ASN A 93 10.02 -5.54 -5.61
C ASN A 93 9.44 -5.56 -4.20
N ILE A 94 9.34 -6.73 -3.55
CA ILE A 94 8.79 -6.81 -2.20
C ILE A 94 9.68 -6.10 -1.18
N LEU A 95 11.01 -6.20 -1.28
CA LEU A 95 11.91 -5.44 -0.43
C LEU A 95 11.71 -3.92 -0.58
N MET A 96 11.52 -3.44 -1.81
CA MET A 96 11.24 -2.02 -2.04
C MET A 96 9.92 -1.60 -1.37
N LEU A 97 8.85 -2.39 -1.54
CA LEU A 97 7.55 -2.12 -0.89
C LEU A 97 7.66 -2.16 0.64
N LEU A 98 8.38 -3.15 1.19
CA LEU A 98 8.64 -3.27 2.61
C LEU A 98 9.41 -2.05 3.15
N GLY A 99 10.42 -1.58 2.42
CA GLY A 99 11.16 -0.37 2.76
C GLY A 99 10.27 0.88 2.80
N ILE A 100 9.37 1.04 1.82
CA ILE A 100 8.40 2.15 1.78
C ILE A 100 7.48 2.12 3.00
N VAL A 101 6.92 0.95 3.32
CA VAL A 101 6.03 0.75 4.48
C VAL A 101 6.79 1.04 5.78
N LEU A 102 8.00 0.52 5.93
CA LEU A 102 8.84 0.76 7.12
C LEU A 102 9.10 2.26 7.31
N ILE A 103 9.52 2.98 6.26
CA ILE A 103 9.80 4.42 6.33
C ILE A 103 8.51 5.21 6.64
N GLY A 104 7.37 4.82 6.07
CA GLY A 104 6.09 5.47 6.31
C GLY A 104 5.53 5.27 7.71
N GLY A 105 5.59 4.04 8.23
CA GLY A 105 5.02 3.68 9.53
C GLY A 105 5.90 3.99 10.74
N THR A 106 7.22 4.04 10.56
CA THR A 106 8.16 4.26 11.68
C THR A 106 7.97 5.58 12.42
N PRO A 107 7.76 6.74 11.75
CA PRO A 107 7.50 8.01 12.43
C PRO A 107 6.30 7.96 13.38
N TYR A 108 5.23 7.28 12.98
CA TYR A 108 4.04 7.12 13.81
C TYR A 108 4.28 6.17 14.99
N LEU A 109 5.01 5.07 14.78
CA LEU A 109 5.44 4.18 15.87
C LEU A 109 6.28 4.95 16.91
N LEU A 110 7.23 5.76 16.44
CA LEU A 110 8.06 6.61 17.29
C LEU A 110 7.20 7.61 18.08
N CYS A 111 6.22 8.26 17.45
CA CYS A 111 5.32 9.18 18.15
C CYS A 111 4.53 8.50 19.26
N ILE A 112 4.02 7.28 19.05
CA ILE A 112 3.33 6.48 20.08
C ILE A 112 4.29 6.14 21.23
N LEU A 113 5.52 5.72 20.91
CA LEU A 113 6.52 5.37 21.93
C LEU A 113 6.94 6.59 22.75
N ILE A 114 7.16 7.74 22.11
CA ILE A 114 7.45 9.00 22.79
C ILE A 114 6.28 9.39 23.69
N ASN A 115 5.04 9.25 23.21
CA ASN A 115 3.82 9.59 23.96
C ASN A 115 3.68 8.81 25.27
N LYS A 116 4.30 7.62 25.36
CA LYS A 116 4.38 6.84 26.61
C LYS A 116 5.21 7.55 27.69
N PHE A 117 6.26 8.26 27.28
CA PHE A 117 7.23 8.89 28.19
C PHE A 117 6.96 10.38 28.38
N SER A 118 6.51 11.08 27.35
CA SER A 118 6.21 12.50 27.35
C SER A 118 5.09 12.78 26.37
N THR A 119 4.15 13.66 26.71
CA THR A 119 3.06 14.07 25.81
C THR A 119 3.63 14.53 24.47
N THR A 120 3.33 13.79 23.39
CA THR A 120 3.79 14.14 22.05
C THR A 120 2.97 15.32 21.53
N PRO A 121 3.60 16.39 21.02
CA PRO A 121 2.87 17.56 20.53
C PRO A 121 2.11 17.22 19.25
N TRP A 122 0.93 17.80 19.08
CA TRP A 122 0.02 17.54 17.97
C TRP A 122 0.67 17.63 16.57
N PRO A 123 1.53 18.61 16.24
CA PRO A 123 2.17 18.70 14.93
C PRO A 123 3.00 17.46 14.55
N LEU A 124 3.64 16.81 15.52
CA LEU A 124 4.45 15.60 15.31
C LEU A 124 3.58 14.40 14.90
N TYR A 125 2.38 14.28 15.49
CA TYR A 125 1.40 13.28 15.08
C TYR A 125 0.90 13.52 13.65
N SER A 126 0.54 14.76 13.33
CA SER A 126 0.07 15.14 11.99
C SER A 126 1.13 14.86 10.92
N ILE A 127 2.39 15.21 11.17
CA ILE A 127 3.51 14.87 10.28
C ILE A 127 3.61 13.35 10.10
N SER A 128 3.53 12.58 11.18
CA SER A 128 3.62 11.12 11.11
C SER A 128 2.48 10.49 10.30
N ILE A 129 1.27 11.02 10.41
CA ILE A 129 0.12 10.59 9.58
C ILE A 129 0.37 10.94 8.10
N LEU A 130 0.93 12.11 7.80
CA LEU A 130 1.32 12.47 6.43
C LEU A 130 2.35 11.49 5.85
N PHE A 131 3.31 11.01 6.65
CA PHE A 131 4.26 9.97 6.22
C PHE A 131 3.55 8.66 5.85
N ILE A 132 2.54 8.24 6.61
CA ILE A 132 1.74 7.05 6.28
C ILE A 132 1.00 7.27 4.95
N MET A 133 0.32 8.41 4.78
CA MET A 133 -0.42 8.73 3.56
C MET A 133 0.49 8.79 2.34
N LEU A 134 1.65 9.45 2.47
CA LEU A 134 2.65 9.54 1.42
C LEU A 134 3.19 8.16 1.06
N SER A 135 3.44 7.30 2.07
CA SER A 135 3.93 5.94 1.83
C SER A 135 2.95 5.12 1.01
N ALA A 136 1.64 5.24 1.23
CA ALA A 136 0.61 4.55 0.44
C ALA A 136 0.59 5.02 -1.03
N VAL A 137 0.79 6.32 -1.28
CA VAL A 137 0.91 6.89 -2.63
C VAL A 137 2.17 6.36 -3.32
N VAL A 138 3.32 6.41 -2.63
CA VAL A 138 4.60 5.92 -3.14
C VAL A 138 4.55 4.41 -3.40
N GLU A 139 3.87 3.65 -2.56
CA GLU A 139 3.63 2.22 -2.73
C GLU A 139 2.82 1.96 -4.00
N SER A 140 1.71 2.68 -4.20
CA SER A 140 0.86 2.56 -5.39
C SER A 140 1.63 2.87 -6.68
N ILE A 141 2.42 3.95 -6.67
CA ILE A 141 3.31 4.31 -7.78
C ILE A 141 4.34 3.21 -8.01
N THR A 142 4.94 2.66 -6.96
CA THR A 142 5.95 1.61 -7.06
C THR A 142 5.37 0.33 -7.63
N ILE A 143 4.16 -0.09 -7.21
CA ILE A 143 3.45 -1.24 -7.76
C ILE A 143 3.17 -1.02 -9.24
N PHE A 144 2.65 0.15 -9.61
CA PHE A 144 2.42 0.51 -11.01
C PHE A 144 3.71 0.46 -11.83
N LEU A 145 4.81 1.01 -11.31
CA LEU A 145 6.08 1.07 -12.02
C LEU A 145 6.74 -0.30 -12.19
N THR A 146 6.62 -1.17 -11.19
CA THR A 146 7.29 -2.48 -11.15
C THR A 146 6.51 -3.59 -11.85
N ASN A 147 5.18 -3.46 -11.93
CA ASN A 147 4.29 -4.44 -12.54
C ASN A 147 4.09 -4.17 -14.04
N LYS A 148 4.71 -5.01 -14.88
CA LYS A 148 4.63 -4.91 -16.34
C LYS A 148 3.23 -5.18 -16.87
N ASP A 149 2.48 -6.06 -16.23
CA ASP A 149 1.15 -6.47 -16.69
C ASP A 149 0.15 -5.34 -16.43
N VAL A 150 0.23 -4.69 -15.27
CA VAL A 150 -0.56 -3.49 -14.96
C VAL A 150 -0.29 -2.38 -15.97
N LYS A 151 0.99 -2.10 -16.25
CA LYS A 151 1.36 -1.12 -17.30
C LYS A 151 0.79 -1.47 -18.65
N ARG A 152 0.91 -2.73 -19.08
CA ARG A 152 0.39 -3.18 -20.37
C ARG A 152 -1.12 -2.96 -20.48
N ILE A 153 -1.87 -3.34 -19.45
CA ILE A 153 -3.33 -3.14 -19.40
C ILE A 153 -3.67 -1.65 -19.44
N PHE A 154 -2.95 -0.83 -18.68
CA PHE A 154 -3.16 0.61 -18.63
C PHE A 154 -2.92 1.27 -20.00
N TYR A 155 -1.78 0.98 -20.66
CA TYR A 155 -1.48 1.53 -21.98
C TYR A 155 -2.46 1.05 -23.05
N ALA A 156 -2.88 -0.22 -23.00
CA ALA A 156 -3.88 -0.75 -23.93
C ALA A 156 -5.24 -0.04 -23.79
N LYS A 157 -5.68 0.24 -22.55
CA LYS A 157 -6.90 1.03 -22.33
C LYS A 157 -6.73 2.47 -22.78
N LEU A 158 -5.60 3.08 -22.49
CA LEU A 158 -5.32 4.47 -22.88
C LEU A 158 -5.38 4.63 -24.41
N SER A 159 -4.81 3.69 -25.17
CA SER A 159 -4.88 3.73 -26.65
C SER A 159 -6.30 3.58 -27.19
N ILE A 160 -7.17 2.80 -26.52
CA ILE A 160 -8.57 2.65 -26.93
C ILE A 160 -9.32 3.97 -26.70
N TYR A 161 -9.17 4.59 -25.52
CA TYR A 161 -9.79 5.89 -25.23
C TYR A 161 -9.37 6.96 -26.24
N GLN A 162 -8.09 7.02 -26.61
CA GLN A 162 -7.60 7.95 -27.63
C GLN A 162 -8.20 7.69 -29.02
N THR A 163 -8.51 6.44 -29.33
CA THR A 163 -9.11 6.06 -30.63
C THR A 163 -10.60 6.43 -30.67
N GLU A 164 -11.34 6.22 -29.58
CA GLU A 164 -12.76 6.58 -29.46
C GLU A 164 -12.96 8.10 -29.54
N GLU A 165 -12.09 8.89 -28.89
CA GLU A 165 -12.16 10.36 -28.90
C GLU A 165 -11.91 10.95 -30.30
N MET A 166 -11.05 10.31 -31.12
CA MET A 166 -10.85 10.70 -32.52
C MET A 166 -12.05 10.37 -33.43
N GLN A 167 -12.76 9.26 -33.17
CA GLN A 167 -13.92 8.86 -33.96
C GLN A 167 -15.13 9.78 -33.72
N THR A 168 -15.40 10.15 -32.47
CA THR A 168 -16.47 11.13 -32.15
C THR A 168 -16.21 12.47 -32.81
N PHE A 169 -14.96 12.96 -32.80
CA PHE A 169 -14.61 14.24 -33.44
C PHE A 169 -14.87 14.22 -34.95
N THR A 170 -14.58 13.10 -35.62
CA THR A 170 -14.74 12.95 -37.07
C THR A 170 -16.21 12.90 -37.49
N ILE A 171 -17.08 12.28 -36.68
CA ILE A 171 -18.52 12.18 -36.96
C ILE A 171 -19.22 13.53 -36.82
N THR A 172 -18.84 14.37 -35.84
CA THR A 172 -19.39 15.73 -35.68
C THR A 172 -19.02 16.72 -36.79
N GLN A 173 -18.00 16.41 -37.60
CA GLN A 173 -17.57 17.29 -38.69
C GLN A 173 -18.14 16.92 -40.06
N ILE A 174 -18.96 15.86 -40.18
CA ILE A 174 -19.65 15.58 -41.44
C ILE A 174 -20.78 16.60 -41.57
N PRO A 175 -20.69 17.59 -42.48
CA PRO A 175 -21.77 18.55 -42.67
C PRO A 175 -23.00 17.78 -43.12
N THR A 176 -24.10 17.93 -42.39
CA THR A 176 -25.41 17.42 -42.78
C THR A 176 -25.77 18.08 -44.10
N ILE A 177 -25.56 17.38 -45.21
CA ILE A 177 -26.01 17.84 -46.53
C ILE A 177 -27.52 17.72 -46.52
N THR A 178 -28.20 18.80 -46.11
CA THR A 178 -29.65 18.95 -46.27
C THR A 178 -29.92 19.13 -47.76
N ILE A 179 -30.27 18.03 -48.42
CA ILE A 179 -30.82 18.04 -49.77
C ILE A 179 -32.26 18.57 -49.63
N ASN A 180 -32.45 19.86 -49.88
CA ASN A 180 -33.77 20.43 -50.04
C ASN A 180 -34.30 20.00 -51.40
N ALA A 181 -35.35 19.16 -51.37
CA ALA A 181 -36.16 18.79 -52.52
C ALA A 181 -37.28 19.83 -52.75
#